data_AF-A0A916M9V7-F1
#
_entry.id   AF-A0A916M9V7-F1
#
_cell.length_a   1.000
_cell.length_b   1.000
_cell.length_c   1.000
_cell.angle_alpha   90.00
_cell.angle_beta   90.00
_cell.angle_gamma   90.00
#
_symmetry.space_group_name_H-M   'P 1'
#
loop_
_entity.id
_entity.type
_entity.pdbx_description
1 polymer ?
#
loop_
_entity_poly.entity_id
_entity_poly.type
_entity_poly.pdbx_seq_one_letter_code
_entity_poly.pdbx_strand_id
1 'polypeptide(L)'
;MIKQLILLLNLFAVIIYNTFFPSGVTIENKTPQSLKPGEETTVEIIINKGEVSSFAKLEQIIPAGFTVTQLENAGATFSFTDQKVKFIWMSLPADAQFKVSYKLKAAADVKGSYSITGKFSFILNNERNSIDIPNANITINTGEVVKVEEPKEEPKKEEPKETPPTVNEVKSIPSVACKRTVSAQNNSEYTVNIKIEKENIEGFVKIEELIPSGFSVSEIQTAGATFSFSEDKVKFMWVAVPSAKNMEVSYKLTANNATTGNYTLSGVFSYMQGEENKKYLLDNSLFTYKAPEVITQKIEEPKKEETIKEEPVKTTVKEEPTKTKEEQNSRSTTSSIPLPDKSVKYRVQIAATHQNISDNHFKNKYSLNDKIAREMHEGWNKFTIGGYTTYKEARDKRNVVWNNHKITDAFVTAYNNGVRVTVQEALMISNQKWIQ
;
A
#
# COMPACT_ATOMS: atom_id res chain seq x y z
N MET A 1 2.56 -12.62 -59.00
CA MET A 1 2.28 -11.25 -58.52
C MET A 1 1.21 -11.21 -57.42
N ILE A 2 0.05 -11.88 -57.56
CA ILE A 2 -1.00 -11.90 -56.50
C ILE A 2 -0.49 -12.36 -55.12
N LYS A 3 0.36 -13.39 -55.06
CA LYS A 3 0.91 -13.92 -53.79
C LYS A 3 1.85 -12.93 -53.09
N GLN A 4 2.64 -12.17 -53.86
CA GLN A 4 3.52 -11.14 -53.34
C GLN A 4 2.73 -9.92 -52.86
N LEU A 5 1.60 -9.59 -53.52
CA LEU A 5 0.69 -8.53 -53.10
C LEU A 5 0.00 -8.87 -51.77
N ILE A 6 -0.45 -10.12 -51.58
CA ILE A 6 -1.04 -10.59 -50.32
C ILE A 6 0.01 -10.57 -49.18
N LEU A 7 1.24 -10.98 -49.48
CA LEU A 7 2.35 -10.92 -48.51
C LEU A 7 2.66 -9.47 -48.08
N LEU A 8 2.71 -8.54 -49.04
CA LEU A 8 2.88 -7.10 -48.79
C LEU A 8 1.72 -6.52 -47.99
N LEU A 9 0.47 -6.90 -48.29
CA LEU A 9 -0.71 -6.46 -47.56
C LEU A 9 -0.67 -6.92 -46.09
N ASN A 10 -0.28 -8.17 -45.84
CA ASN A 10 -0.11 -8.70 -44.48
C ASN A 10 1.04 -8.02 -43.74
N LEU A 11 2.16 -7.76 -44.40
CA LEU A 11 3.29 -7.04 -43.81
C LEU A 11 2.90 -5.60 -43.46
N PHE A 12 2.14 -4.94 -44.34
CA PHE A 12 1.63 -3.60 -44.10
C PHE A 12 0.62 -3.57 -42.94
N ALA A 13 -0.24 -4.58 -42.82
CA ALA A 13 -1.15 -4.73 -41.68
C ALA A 13 -0.39 -4.93 -40.35
N VAL A 14 0.71 -5.70 -40.34
CA VAL A 14 1.58 -5.86 -39.16
C VAL A 14 2.28 -4.55 -38.80
N ILE A 15 2.76 -3.79 -39.77
CA ILE A 15 3.40 -2.48 -39.55
C ILE A 15 2.37 -1.45 -39.03
N ILE A 16 1.16 -1.43 -39.58
CA ILE A 16 0.05 -0.60 -39.07
C ILE A 16 -0.30 -1.01 -37.63
N TYR A 17 -0.40 -2.31 -37.35
CA TYR A 17 -0.68 -2.79 -35.99
C TYR A 17 0.39 -2.34 -34.98
N ASN A 18 1.67 -2.46 -35.33
CA ASN A 18 2.77 -2.01 -34.44
C ASN A 18 2.85 -0.48 -34.27
N THR A 19 2.38 0.30 -35.25
CA THR A 19 2.42 1.76 -35.17
C THR A 19 1.27 2.33 -34.34
N PHE A 20 0.09 1.71 -34.38
CA PHE A 20 -1.07 2.14 -33.57
C PHE A 20 -1.10 1.51 -32.17
N PHE A 21 -0.43 0.37 -31.95
CA PHE A 21 -0.42 -0.34 -30.66
C PHE A 21 1.01 -0.64 -30.19
N PRO A 22 1.82 0.37 -29.83
CA PRO A 22 3.24 0.19 -29.49
C PRO A 22 3.47 -0.68 -28.23
N SER A 23 2.44 -0.87 -27.39
CA SER A 23 2.48 -1.74 -26.21
C SER A 23 1.95 -3.16 -26.47
N GLY A 24 1.39 -3.42 -27.66
CA GLY A 24 0.70 -4.67 -27.99
C GLY A 24 -0.60 -4.92 -27.22
N VAL A 25 -1.03 -3.97 -26.37
CA VAL A 25 -2.25 -4.11 -25.57
C VAL A 25 -3.46 -3.76 -26.44
N THR A 26 -4.45 -4.67 -26.50
CA THR A 26 -5.73 -4.44 -27.17
C THR A 26 -6.90 -4.83 -26.29
N ILE A 27 -8.02 -4.11 -26.42
CA ILE A 27 -9.20 -4.29 -25.59
C ILE A 27 -10.42 -4.46 -26.49
N GLU A 28 -11.20 -5.51 -26.24
CA GLU A 28 -12.50 -5.74 -26.85
C GLU A 28 -13.59 -5.56 -25.78
N ASN A 29 -14.63 -4.78 -26.09
CA ASN A 29 -15.76 -4.55 -25.21
C ASN A 29 -17.03 -5.21 -25.79
N LYS A 30 -17.47 -6.30 -25.18
CA LYS A 30 -18.69 -7.02 -25.53
C LYS A 30 -19.80 -6.63 -24.56
N THR A 31 -20.41 -5.48 -24.86
CA THR A 31 -21.61 -5.00 -24.17
C THR A 31 -22.82 -5.12 -25.10
N PRO A 32 -23.92 -5.78 -24.68
CA PRO A 32 -25.14 -5.87 -25.47
C PRO A 32 -25.76 -4.50 -25.77
N GLN A 33 -26.30 -4.32 -26.98
CA GLN A 33 -26.76 -3.01 -27.47
C GLN A 33 -28.15 -2.59 -26.96
N SER A 34 -28.93 -3.52 -26.39
CA SER A 34 -30.29 -3.27 -25.92
C SER A 34 -30.65 -4.08 -24.68
N LEU A 35 -31.44 -3.47 -23.79
CA LEU A 35 -31.95 -4.09 -22.57
C LEU A 35 -33.37 -3.54 -22.28
N LYS A 36 -34.25 -4.31 -21.63
CA LYS A 36 -35.53 -3.76 -21.15
C LYS A 36 -35.38 -3.14 -19.75
N PRO A 37 -36.25 -2.20 -19.35
CA PRO A 37 -36.23 -1.69 -17.98
C PRO A 37 -36.34 -2.83 -16.96
N GLY A 38 -35.52 -2.78 -15.91
CA GLY A 38 -35.50 -3.79 -14.84
C GLY A 38 -34.71 -5.07 -15.15
N GLU A 39 -34.32 -5.30 -16.41
CA GLU A 39 -33.54 -6.49 -16.80
C GLU A 39 -32.05 -6.34 -16.48
N GLU A 40 -31.35 -7.47 -16.50
CA GLU A 40 -29.89 -7.56 -16.36
C GLU A 40 -29.25 -8.18 -17.59
N THR A 41 -28.02 -7.75 -17.87
CA THR A 41 -27.19 -8.29 -18.96
C THR A 41 -25.75 -8.43 -18.51
N THR A 42 -24.93 -9.14 -19.28
CA THR A 42 -23.49 -9.31 -18.98
C THR A 42 -22.66 -8.40 -19.86
N VAL A 43 -21.77 -7.63 -19.24
CA VAL A 43 -20.70 -6.91 -19.93
C VAL A 43 -19.43 -7.76 -19.81
N GLU A 44 -18.80 -8.07 -20.94
CA GLU A 44 -17.52 -8.79 -20.98
C GLU A 44 -16.44 -7.91 -21.62
N ILE A 45 -15.32 -7.70 -20.91
CA ILE A 45 -14.15 -7.01 -21.42
C ILE A 45 -13.01 -8.01 -21.58
N ILE A 46 -12.51 -8.13 -22.81
CA ILE A 46 -11.43 -9.04 -23.16
C ILE A 46 -10.17 -8.22 -23.39
N ILE A 47 -9.11 -8.57 -22.66
CA ILE A 47 -7.84 -7.84 -22.68
C ILE A 47 -6.77 -8.77 -23.24
N ASN A 48 -6.13 -8.35 -24.33
CA ASN A 48 -4.84 -8.90 -24.75
C ASN A 48 -3.76 -8.01 -24.15
N LYS A 49 -2.89 -8.59 -23.30
CA LYS A 49 -1.97 -7.81 -22.47
C LYS A 49 -0.64 -7.47 -23.15
N GLY A 50 -0.38 -7.98 -24.35
CA GLY A 50 0.93 -7.87 -24.99
C GLY A 50 2.05 -8.31 -24.02
N GLU A 51 3.04 -7.43 -23.83
CA GLU A 51 4.18 -7.68 -22.94
C GLU A 51 3.93 -7.26 -21.48
N VAL A 52 2.78 -6.68 -21.17
CA VAL A 52 2.49 -6.18 -19.82
C VAL A 52 2.22 -7.34 -18.86
N SER A 53 2.87 -7.31 -17.70
CA SER A 53 2.68 -8.29 -16.61
C SER A 53 2.46 -7.65 -15.25
N SER A 54 2.74 -6.35 -15.10
CA SER A 54 2.76 -5.65 -13.82
C SER A 54 1.41 -5.01 -13.46
N PHE A 55 1.42 -3.95 -12.64
CA PHE A 55 0.22 -3.27 -12.18
C PHE A 55 -0.64 -2.74 -13.34
N ALA A 56 -1.95 -2.97 -13.25
CA ALA A 56 -2.93 -2.45 -14.19
C ALA A 56 -4.26 -2.10 -13.52
N LYS A 57 -5.02 -1.20 -14.15
CA LYS A 57 -6.36 -0.81 -13.75
C LYS A 57 -7.26 -0.70 -14.97
N LEU A 58 -8.36 -1.43 -14.98
CA LEU A 58 -9.51 -1.17 -15.84
C LEU A 58 -10.50 -0.29 -15.09
N GLU A 59 -11.01 0.76 -15.71
CA GLU A 59 -12.05 1.63 -15.15
C GLU A 59 -13.11 1.93 -16.22
N GLN A 60 -14.38 1.61 -15.96
CA GLN A 60 -15.52 1.98 -16.81
C GLN A 60 -16.51 2.86 -16.05
N ILE A 61 -16.98 3.92 -16.69
CA ILE A 61 -18.03 4.81 -16.19
C ILE A 61 -19.37 4.26 -16.67
N ILE A 62 -20.21 3.92 -15.71
CA ILE A 62 -21.56 3.42 -15.86
C ILE A 62 -22.54 4.62 -15.71
N PRO A 63 -23.54 4.74 -16.58
CA PRO A 63 -24.54 5.81 -16.45
C PRO A 63 -25.51 5.60 -15.29
N ALA A 64 -26.19 6.68 -14.89
CA ALA A 64 -27.19 6.66 -13.82
C ALA A 64 -28.33 5.70 -14.14
N GLY A 65 -28.87 5.04 -13.12
CA GLY A 65 -29.96 4.07 -13.30
C GLY A 65 -29.48 2.64 -13.58
N PHE A 66 -28.18 2.37 -13.48
CA PHE A 66 -27.65 1.01 -13.61
C PHE A 66 -26.94 0.57 -12.33
N THR A 67 -27.09 -0.71 -11.99
CA THR A 67 -26.30 -1.36 -10.94
C THR A 67 -25.39 -2.40 -11.54
N VAL A 68 -24.29 -2.70 -10.84
CA VAL A 68 -23.30 -3.65 -11.30
C VAL A 68 -23.01 -4.71 -10.23
N THR A 69 -22.93 -5.96 -10.66
CA THR A 69 -22.49 -7.09 -9.83
C THR A 69 -21.30 -7.77 -10.51
N GLN A 70 -20.21 -7.99 -9.77
CA GLN A 70 -19.04 -8.72 -10.28
C GLN A 70 -19.42 -10.12 -10.77
N LEU A 71 -18.80 -10.58 -11.87
CA LEU A 71 -18.92 -11.96 -12.34
C LEU A 71 -17.55 -12.65 -12.46
N GLU A 72 -16.69 -12.22 -13.39
CA GLU A 72 -15.31 -12.70 -13.55
C GLU A 72 -14.36 -11.52 -13.34
N ASN A 73 -13.29 -11.70 -12.55
CA ASN A 73 -12.34 -10.64 -12.25
C ASN A 73 -10.90 -10.98 -12.64
N ALA A 74 -10.60 -12.21 -13.09
CA ALA A 74 -9.27 -12.64 -13.49
C ALA A 74 -8.18 -12.22 -12.48
N GLY A 75 -8.44 -12.43 -11.19
CA GLY A 75 -7.52 -12.09 -10.10
C GLY A 75 -7.42 -10.60 -9.73
N ALA A 76 -8.27 -9.74 -10.31
CA ALA A 76 -8.32 -8.33 -9.94
C ALA A 76 -9.10 -8.10 -8.64
N THR A 77 -8.79 -7.01 -7.95
CA THR A 77 -9.75 -6.40 -7.01
C THR A 77 -10.80 -5.63 -7.80
N PHE A 78 -12.08 -5.99 -7.62
CA PHE A 78 -13.21 -5.31 -8.24
C PHE A 78 -13.84 -4.29 -7.30
N SER A 79 -14.34 -3.18 -7.85
CA SER A 79 -15.23 -2.25 -7.14
C SER A 79 -16.21 -1.59 -8.10
N PHE A 80 -17.42 -1.29 -7.64
CA PHE A 80 -18.37 -0.42 -8.33
C PHE A 80 -18.83 0.70 -7.41
N THR A 81 -18.39 1.95 -7.67
CA THR A 81 -18.72 3.12 -6.83
C THR A 81 -18.66 4.39 -7.65
N ASP A 82 -19.52 5.37 -7.35
CA ASP A 82 -19.70 6.59 -8.16
C ASP A 82 -19.96 6.28 -9.64
N GLN A 83 -20.67 5.17 -9.82
CA GLN A 83 -20.91 4.55 -11.11
C GLN A 83 -19.65 4.25 -11.91
N LYS A 84 -18.55 3.95 -11.22
CA LYS A 84 -17.31 3.51 -11.86
C LYS A 84 -17.06 2.08 -11.48
N VAL A 85 -17.08 1.20 -12.48
CA VAL A 85 -16.53 -0.14 -12.37
C VAL A 85 -15.02 -0.03 -12.42
N LYS A 86 -14.32 -0.66 -11.48
CA LYS A 86 -12.86 -0.77 -11.49
C LYS A 86 -12.45 -2.21 -11.28
N PHE A 87 -11.47 -2.65 -12.04
CA PHE A 87 -10.69 -3.87 -11.78
C PHE A 87 -9.23 -3.46 -11.64
N ILE A 88 -8.59 -3.79 -10.52
CA ILE A 88 -7.20 -3.41 -10.21
C ILE A 88 -6.37 -4.67 -10.01
N TRP A 89 -5.25 -4.76 -10.74
CA TRP A 89 -4.28 -5.83 -10.66
C TRP A 89 -2.97 -5.30 -10.09
N MET A 90 -2.41 -6.02 -9.12
CA MET A 90 -1.00 -5.84 -8.73
C MET A 90 -0.06 -6.47 -9.76
N SER A 91 -0.50 -7.58 -10.36
CA SER A 91 0.13 -8.29 -11.48
C SER A 91 -0.98 -8.80 -12.38
N LEU A 92 -0.82 -8.65 -13.69
CA LEU A 92 -1.75 -9.21 -14.67
C LEU A 92 -1.67 -10.75 -14.69
N PRO A 93 -2.75 -11.44 -15.12
CA PRO A 93 -2.73 -12.87 -15.37
C PRO A 93 -1.59 -13.31 -16.28
N ALA A 94 -1.13 -14.56 -16.13
CA ALA A 94 -0.04 -15.11 -16.93
C ALA A 94 -0.43 -15.28 -18.40
N ASP A 95 -1.69 -15.61 -18.67
CA ASP A 95 -2.21 -15.81 -20.02
C ASP A 95 -2.12 -14.52 -20.86
N ALA A 96 -1.75 -14.66 -22.14
CA ALA A 96 -1.64 -13.53 -23.06
C ALA A 96 -2.97 -12.77 -23.24
N GLN A 97 -4.08 -13.48 -23.08
CA GLN A 97 -5.43 -12.95 -23.14
C GLN A 97 -6.20 -13.41 -21.90
N PHE A 98 -6.91 -12.48 -21.26
CA PHE A 98 -7.81 -12.78 -20.16
C PHE A 98 -9.06 -11.92 -20.27
N LYS A 99 -10.07 -12.24 -19.47
CA LYS A 99 -11.35 -11.53 -19.49
C LYS A 99 -11.79 -11.13 -18.08
N VAL A 100 -12.48 -10.02 -18.00
CA VAL A 100 -13.28 -9.64 -16.84
C VAL A 100 -14.72 -9.45 -17.28
N SER A 101 -15.66 -9.74 -16.39
CA SER A 101 -17.08 -9.54 -16.67
C SER A 101 -17.84 -9.13 -15.43
N TYR A 102 -18.94 -8.42 -15.68
CA TYR A 102 -19.88 -8.03 -14.65
C TYR A 102 -21.31 -8.04 -15.21
N LYS A 103 -22.26 -8.29 -14.32
CA LYS A 103 -23.68 -8.08 -14.62
C LYS A 103 -24.02 -6.61 -14.49
N LEU A 104 -24.68 -6.07 -15.50
CA LEU A 104 -25.23 -4.72 -15.53
C LEU A 104 -26.76 -4.82 -15.50
N LYS A 105 -27.39 -4.23 -14.49
CA LYS A 105 -28.85 -4.24 -14.34
C LYS A 105 -29.41 -2.83 -14.48
N ALA A 106 -30.37 -2.65 -15.38
CA ALA A 106 -31.11 -1.39 -15.49
C ALA A 106 -32.18 -1.31 -14.41
N ALA A 107 -32.37 -0.13 -13.81
CA ALA A 107 -33.53 0.13 -12.97
C ALA A 107 -34.82 0.17 -13.81
N ALA A 108 -35.96 -0.03 -13.16
CA ALA A 108 -37.25 -0.25 -13.82
C ALA A 108 -37.82 1.01 -14.51
N ASP A 109 -37.35 2.18 -14.12
CA ASP A 109 -37.79 3.51 -14.57
C ASP A 109 -36.88 4.13 -15.64
N VAL A 110 -35.76 3.49 -15.95
CA VAL A 110 -34.72 3.99 -16.86
C VAL A 110 -35.11 3.73 -18.31
N LYS A 111 -34.98 4.73 -19.18
CA LYS A 111 -35.33 4.66 -20.61
C LYS A 111 -34.38 5.51 -21.45
N GLY A 112 -34.16 5.11 -22.70
CA GLY A 112 -33.33 5.87 -23.65
C GLY A 112 -31.95 5.26 -23.86
N SER A 113 -31.05 6.01 -24.48
CA SER A 113 -29.72 5.54 -24.88
C SER A 113 -28.63 6.03 -23.93
N TYR A 114 -27.75 5.12 -23.55
CA TYR A 114 -26.70 5.33 -22.55
C TYR A 114 -25.36 4.85 -23.08
N SER A 115 -24.28 5.58 -22.78
CA SER A 115 -22.92 5.21 -23.18
C SER A 115 -22.09 4.79 -21.98
N ILE A 116 -21.46 3.62 -22.07
CA ILE A 116 -20.42 3.15 -21.15
C ILE A 116 -19.08 3.45 -21.78
N THR A 117 -18.26 4.24 -21.09
CA THR A 117 -16.92 4.64 -21.50
C THR A 117 -15.92 4.14 -20.48
N GLY A 118 -14.62 4.09 -20.81
CA GLY A 118 -13.64 3.66 -19.84
C GLY A 118 -12.20 3.71 -20.34
N LYS A 119 -11.27 3.40 -19.44
CA LYS A 119 -9.83 3.32 -19.72
C LYS A 119 -9.22 2.09 -19.08
N PHE A 120 -8.19 1.56 -19.71
CA PHE A 120 -7.27 0.60 -19.13
C PHE A 120 -5.89 1.24 -18.99
N SER A 121 -5.40 1.36 -17.76
CA SER A 121 -4.10 1.94 -17.44
C SER A 121 -3.16 0.86 -16.92
N PHE A 122 -1.89 0.92 -17.29
CA PHE A 122 -0.88 -0.07 -16.88
C PHE A 122 0.52 0.54 -16.78
N ILE A 123 1.44 -0.18 -16.13
CA ILE A 123 2.84 0.21 -16.07
C ILE A 123 3.66 -0.65 -17.04
N LEU A 124 4.38 0.00 -17.95
CA LEU A 124 5.31 -0.62 -18.89
C LEU A 124 6.57 0.24 -18.94
N ASN A 125 7.75 -0.38 -18.86
CA ASN A 125 9.04 0.32 -18.81
C ASN A 125 9.12 1.41 -17.72
N ASN A 126 8.48 1.16 -16.57
CA ASN A 126 8.37 2.09 -15.43
C ASN A 126 7.58 3.38 -15.72
N GLU A 127 6.84 3.42 -16.83
CA GLU A 127 5.97 4.53 -17.22
C GLU A 127 4.50 4.12 -17.20
N ARG A 128 3.62 5.05 -16.79
CA ARG A 128 2.18 4.86 -16.80
C ARG A 128 1.65 5.08 -18.21
N ASN A 129 1.04 4.04 -18.76
CA ASN A 129 0.36 4.06 -20.05
C ASN A 129 -1.16 3.93 -19.83
N SER A 130 -1.97 4.44 -20.76
CA SER A 130 -3.42 4.29 -20.72
C SER A 130 -4.02 4.21 -22.12
N ILE A 131 -4.98 3.32 -22.30
CA ILE A 131 -5.73 3.11 -23.54
C ILE A 131 -7.22 3.27 -23.23
N ASP A 132 -7.96 3.91 -24.13
CA ASP A 132 -9.42 4.03 -24.02
C ASP A 132 -10.09 2.71 -24.42
N ILE A 133 -11.09 2.29 -23.64
CA ILE A 133 -11.89 1.10 -23.94
C ILE A 133 -12.89 1.48 -25.03
N PRO A 134 -13.09 0.65 -26.09
CA PRO A 134 -14.11 0.93 -27.09
C PRO A 134 -15.47 1.22 -26.46
N ASN A 135 -16.07 2.35 -26.86
CA ASN A 135 -17.34 2.82 -26.30
C ASN A 135 -18.45 1.81 -26.56
N ALA A 136 -19.25 1.52 -25.54
CA ALA A 136 -20.45 0.71 -25.67
C ALA A 136 -21.70 1.56 -25.49
N ASN A 137 -22.68 1.40 -26.38
CA ASN A 137 -23.97 2.08 -26.30
C ASN A 137 -25.06 1.06 -25.99
N ILE A 138 -25.89 1.35 -24.99
CA ILE A 138 -27.01 0.51 -24.56
C ILE A 138 -28.30 1.33 -24.70
N THR A 139 -29.29 0.77 -25.36
CA THR A 139 -30.63 1.37 -25.48
C THR A 139 -31.62 0.63 -24.60
N ILE A 140 -32.31 1.37 -23.71
CA ILE A 140 -33.34 0.85 -22.80
C ILE A 140 -34.72 1.17 -23.35
N ASN A 141 -35.37 0.16 -23.93
CA ASN A 141 -36.71 0.27 -24.50
C ASN A 141 -37.65 -0.72 -23.83
N THR A 142 -38.83 -0.24 -23.44
CA THR A 142 -40.00 -1.11 -23.21
C THR A 142 -40.31 -1.75 -24.55
N GLY A 143 -39.99 -3.03 -24.71
CA GLY A 143 -40.18 -3.74 -25.97
C GLY A 143 -41.64 -3.71 -26.43
N GLU A 144 -41.98 -2.69 -27.20
CA GLU A 144 -43.05 -2.74 -28.17
C GLU A 144 -42.36 -2.81 -29.52
N VAL A 145 -42.55 -3.93 -30.21
CA VAL A 145 -42.18 -4.04 -31.61
C VAL A 145 -43.13 -3.13 -32.37
N VAL A 146 -42.65 -1.98 -32.83
CA VAL A 146 -43.30 -1.29 -33.94
C VAL A 146 -42.24 -0.92 -34.97
N LYS A 147 -42.42 -1.48 -36.16
CA LYS A 147 -41.70 -1.15 -37.38
C LYS A 147 -41.93 0.33 -37.72
N VAL A 148 -40.83 0.99 -38.10
CA VAL A 148 -40.65 2.13 -39.02
C VAL A 148 -41.91 2.91 -39.46
N GLU A 149 -41.93 4.23 -39.19
CA GLU A 149 -42.05 5.32 -40.19
C GLU A 149 -41.87 6.73 -39.54
N GLU A 150 -41.12 7.61 -40.22
CA GLU A 150 -40.99 9.08 -40.03
C GLU A 150 -42.08 9.82 -40.86
N PRO A 151 -42.25 11.17 -40.84
CA PRO A 151 -42.15 12.19 -39.79
C PRO A 151 -43.35 13.23 -39.81
N LYS A 152 -43.27 14.27 -38.94
CA LYS A 152 -44.12 15.50 -38.76
C LYS A 152 -45.24 15.39 -37.71
N GLU A 153 -45.55 16.38 -36.87
CA GLU A 153 -45.37 17.84 -36.86
C GLU A 153 -45.53 18.38 -35.40
N GLU A 154 -44.83 19.45 -35.03
CA GLU A 154 -45.08 20.31 -33.84
C GLU A 154 -46.17 21.37 -34.16
N PRO A 155 -46.62 22.27 -33.25
CA PRO A 155 -46.69 22.25 -31.78
C PRO A 155 -48.05 22.80 -31.23
N LYS A 156 -48.31 22.73 -29.91
CA LYS A 156 -48.96 23.86 -29.20
C LYS A 156 -48.75 23.90 -27.69
N LYS A 157 -48.31 25.10 -27.26
CA LYS A 157 -48.21 25.72 -25.93
C LYS A 157 -49.37 25.43 -24.97
N GLU A 158 -49.03 25.33 -23.68
CA GLU A 158 -49.74 25.99 -22.57
C GLU A 158 -48.75 26.32 -21.42
N GLU A 159 -48.87 27.53 -20.89
CA GLU A 159 -48.22 28.15 -19.70
C GLU A 159 -49.37 28.51 -18.72
N PRO A 160 -49.17 29.05 -17.49
CA PRO A 160 -48.08 28.96 -16.51
C PRO A 160 -48.61 28.74 -15.05
N LYS A 161 -47.74 28.63 -14.03
CA LYS A 161 -47.89 29.35 -12.72
C LYS A 161 -46.73 29.15 -11.71
N GLU A 162 -45.99 30.25 -11.53
CA GLU A 162 -45.41 30.89 -10.32
C GLU A 162 -45.09 30.12 -9.01
N THR A 163 -43.78 30.09 -8.68
CA THR A 163 -43.03 30.51 -7.43
C THR A 163 -43.53 30.19 -6.01
N PRO A 164 -42.64 29.95 -5.00
CA PRO A 164 -41.50 30.83 -4.63
C PRO A 164 -40.15 30.17 -4.27
N PRO A 165 -39.05 30.95 -4.14
CA PRO A 165 -37.74 30.46 -3.73
C PRO A 165 -37.47 30.62 -2.23
N THR A 166 -36.48 29.84 -1.77
CA THR A 166 -35.57 30.10 -0.63
C THR A 166 -36.02 29.62 0.75
N VAL A 167 -35.34 28.55 1.23
CA VAL A 167 -34.86 28.47 2.62
C VAL A 167 -33.34 28.36 2.55
N ASN A 168 -32.65 29.37 3.11
CA ASN A 168 -31.22 29.34 3.33
C ASN A 168 -30.92 28.31 4.42
N GLU A 169 -30.38 27.15 4.03
CA GLU A 169 -29.88 26.14 4.94
C GLU A 169 -28.54 26.63 5.53
N VAL A 170 -28.56 26.94 6.83
CA VAL A 170 -27.34 27.24 7.59
C VAL A 170 -26.50 25.96 7.59
N LYS A 171 -25.45 25.93 6.76
CA LYS A 171 -24.49 24.80 6.72
C LYS A 171 -23.92 24.57 8.11
N SER A 172 -24.40 23.52 8.77
CA SER A 172 -23.87 22.99 10.01
C SER A 172 -22.42 22.57 9.81
N ILE A 173 -21.55 22.89 10.77
CA ILE A 173 -20.11 22.63 10.67
C ILE A 173 -19.87 21.12 10.90
N PRO A 174 -19.12 20.43 10.03
CA PRO A 174 -18.72 19.04 10.26
C PRO A 174 -17.94 18.88 11.56
N SER A 175 -18.26 17.86 12.34
CA SER A 175 -17.57 17.55 13.60
C SER A 175 -17.34 16.06 13.75
N VAL A 176 -16.24 15.69 14.39
CA VAL A 176 -15.89 14.30 14.69
C VAL A 176 -15.17 14.20 16.04
N ALA A 177 -15.53 13.18 16.80
CA ALA A 177 -14.79 12.71 17.97
C ALA A 177 -14.59 11.20 17.85
N CYS A 178 -13.42 10.71 18.24
CA CYS A 178 -13.10 9.28 18.23
C CYS A 178 -12.53 8.88 19.57
N LYS A 179 -13.00 7.76 20.13
CA LYS A 179 -12.49 7.19 21.38
C LYS A 179 -12.06 5.75 21.17
N ARG A 180 -10.78 5.46 21.38
CA ARG A 180 -10.21 4.11 21.32
C ARG A 180 -10.15 3.46 22.70
N THR A 181 -10.52 2.19 22.78
CA THR A 181 -10.33 1.34 23.97
C THR A 181 -9.65 0.03 23.58
N VAL A 182 -8.73 -0.44 24.42
CA VAL A 182 -7.99 -1.70 24.23
C VAL A 182 -8.30 -2.63 25.40
N SER A 183 -8.79 -3.83 25.10
CA SER A 183 -9.23 -4.81 26.10
C SER A 183 -8.54 -6.16 25.87
N ALA A 184 -7.72 -6.62 26.81
CA ALA A 184 -7.11 -7.95 26.74
C ALA A 184 -8.19 -9.04 26.80
N GLN A 185 -8.15 -9.98 25.85
CA GLN A 185 -9.02 -11.16 25.81
C GLN A 185 -8.35 -12.36 26.49
N ASN A 186 -7.03 -12.48 26.29
CA ASN A 186 -6.15 -13.44 26.95
C ASN A 186 -4.71 -12.88 26.95
N ASN A 187 -3.71 -13.71 27.27
CA ASN A 187 -2.32 -13.25 27.35
C ASN A 187 -1.73 -12.77 26.02
N SER A 188 -2.30 -13.18 24.88
CA SER A 188 -1.76 -12.88 23.54
C SER A 188 -2.74 -12.17 22.62
N GLU A 189 -3.99 -11.97 23.01
CA GLU A 189 -5.01 -11.34 22.17
C GLU A 189 -5.66 -10.13 22.85
N TYR A 190 -5.85 -9.07 22.08
CA TYR A 190 -6.49 -7.83 22.51
C TYR A 190 -7.57 -7.44 21.52
N THR A 191 -8.71 -6.99 22.02
CA THR A 191 -9.73 -6.33 21.19
C THR A 191 -9.50 -4.83 21.25
N VAL A 192 -9.34 -4.21 20.09
CA VAL A 192 -9.30 -2.76 19.94
C VAL A 192 -10.64 -2.30 19.38
N ASN A 193 -11.23 -1.32 20.05
CA ASN A 193 -12.52 -0.75 19.69
C ASN A 193 -12.40 0.76 19.50
N ILE A 194 -12.98 1.29 18.43
CA ILE A 194 -13.01 2.72 18.13
C ILE A 194 -14.46 3.15 17.98
N LYS A 195 -14.92 3.93 18.96
CA LYS A 195 -16.21 4.63 18.90
C LYS A 195 -16.04 5.95 18.18
N ILE A 196 -16.91 6.21 17.21
CA ILE A 196 -16.89 7.39 16.35
C ILE A 196 -18.22 8.10 16.53
N GLU A 197 -18.15 9.37 16.93
CA GLU A 197 -19.27 10.29 16.95
C GLU A 197 -19.02 11.35 15.89
N LYS A 198 -19.90 11.45 14.89
CA LYS A 198 -19.75 12.37 13.76
C LYS A 198 -21.03 13.13 13.46
N GLU A 199 -20.90 14.39 13.06
CA GLU A 199 -21.99 15.19 12.50
C GLU A 199 -21.58 15.82 11.18
N ASN A 200 -22.48 15.79 10.19
CA ASN A 200 -22.28 16.40 8.86
C ASN A 200 -21.01 15.92 8.13
N ILE A 201 -20.61 14.67 8.37
CA ILE A 201 -19.53 14.00 7.64
C ILE A 201 -20.15 12.86 6.82
N GLU A 202 -20.00 13.00 5.51
CA GLU A 202 -20.48 12.09 4.47
C GLU A 202 -19.35 11.77 3.49
N GLY A 203 -19.57 10.81 2.60
CA GLY A 203 -18.57 10.45 1.60
C GLY A 203 -17.33 9.80 2.20
N PHE A 204 -16.16 10.15 1.66
CA PHE A 204 -14.92 9.43 1.94
C PHE A 204 -14.44 9.66 3.37
N VAL A 205 -14.32 8.57 4.12
CA VAL A 205 -13.74 8.53 5.47
C VAL A 205 -12.69 7.43 5.54
N LYS A 206 -11.57 7.70 6.18
CA LYS A 206 -10.54 6.70 6.47
C LYS A 206 -10.09 6.79 7.92
N ILE A 207 -10.13 5.68 8.64
CA ILE A 207 -9.37 5.51 9.88
C ILE A 207 -8.10 4.75 9.54
N GLU A 208 -6.94 5.29 9.89
CA GLU A 208 -5.65 4.62 9.76
C GLU A 208 -5.01 4.55 11.15
N GLU A 209 -4.71 3.35 11.65
CA GLU A 209 -4.03 3.13 12.92
C GLU A 209 -2.68 2.46 12.70
N LEU A 210 -1.63 2.99 13.33
CA LEU A 210 -0.32 2.37 13.35
C LEU A 210 -0.27 1.31 14.47
N ILE A 211 0.08 0.10 14.07
CA ILE A 211 0.15 -1.07 14.91
C ILE A 211 1.61 -1.32 15.28
N PRO A 212 1.94 -1.58 16.55
CA PRO A 212 3.28 -1.93 16.93
C PRO A 212 3.74 -3.25 16.28
N SER A 213 5.03 -3.31 15.96
CA SER A 213 5.66 -4.54 15.44
C SER A 213 5.45 -5.73 16.38
N GLY A 214 5.31 -6.92 15.82
CA GLY A 214 5.14 -8.16 16.59
C GLY A 214 3.67 -8.55 16.82
N PHE A 215 2.73 -7.71 16.41
CA PHE A 215 1.30 -7.99 16.40
C PHE A 215 0.79 -8.27 14.98
N SER A 216 -0.09 -9.25 14.83
CA SER A 216 -0.95 -9.39 13.65
C SER A 216 -2.34 -8.82 13.96
N VAL A 217 -3.12 -8.56 12.90
CA VAL A 217 -4.45 -7.98 13.02
C VAL A 217 -5.47 -8.74 12.20
N SER A 218 -6.68 -8.90 12.75
CA SER A 218 -7.88 -9.31 12.01
C SER A 218 -9.05 -8.40 12.33
N GLU A 219 -9.94 -8.16 11.37
CA GLU A 219 -11.18 -7.41 11.59
C GLU A 219 -12.13 -8.14 12.55
N ILE A 220 -12.96 -7.37 13.27
CA ILE A 220 -14.08 -7.88 14.06
C ILE A 220 -15.38 -7.24 13.57
N GLN A 221 -15.44 -5.90 13.58
CA GLN A 221 -16.59 -5.13 13.09
C GLN A 221 -16.10 -3.94 12.28
N THR A 222 -16.55 -3.81 11.04
CA THR A 222 -16.10 -2.73 10.14
C THR A 222 -17.13 -1.63 9.96
N ALA A 223 -18.36 -1.79 10.44
CA ALA A 223 -19.48 -0.87 10.20
C ALA A 223 -19.57 -0.43 8.71
N GLY A 224 -19.37 -1.38 7.80
CA GLY A 224 -19.43 -1.15 6.34
C GLY A 224 -18.15 -0.62 5.70
N ALA A 225 -17.04 -0.45 6.44
CA ALA A 225 -15.75 -0.11 5.85
C ALA A 225 -15.09 -1.33 5.18
N THR A 226 -14.26 -1.04 4.18
CA THR A 226 -13.19 -1.95 3.78
C THR A 226 -12.11 -1.94 4.87
N PHE A 227 -11.79 -3.10 5.41
CA PHE A 227 -10.67 -3.30 6.32
C PHE A 227 -9.42 -3.75 5.56
N SER A 228 -8.25 -3.25 5.94
CA SER A 228 -6.96 -3.78 5.49
C SER A 228 -5.89 -3.60 6.55
N PHE A 229 -4.90 -4.49 6.55
CA PHE A 229 -3.70 -4.39 7.37
C PHE A 229 -2.46 -4.60 6.49
N SER A 230 -1.60 -3.59 6.41
CA SER A 230 -0.39 -3.60 5.59
C SER A 230 0.58 -2.54 6.09
N GLU A 231 1.89 -2.77 6.00
CA GLU A 231 2.92 -1.83 6.47
C GLU A 231 2.67 -1.39 7.92
N ASP A 232 2.32 -2.35 8.78
CA ASP A 232 1.95 -2.13 10.19
C ASP A 232 0.79 -1.14 10.40
N LYS A 233 -0.06 -0.93 9.39
CA LYS A 233 -1.21 -0.02 9.46
C LYS A 233 -2.53 -0.71 9.24
N VAL A 234 -3.41 -0.60 10.22
CA VAL A 234 -4.84 -0.91 10.06
C VAL A 234 -5.51 0.24 9.35
N LYS A 235 -6.33 -0.06 8.33
CA LYS A 235 -7.15 0.92 7.64
C LYS A 235 -8.60 0.46 7.59
N PHE A 236 -9.51 1.27 8.10
CA PHE A 236 -10.93 1.21 7.79
C PHE A 236 -11.24 2.32 6.81
N MET A 237 -11.78 1.99 5.65
CA MET A 237 -12.05 2.96 4.59
C MET A 237 -13.49 2.85 4.12
N TRP A 238 -14.19 3.97 4.17
CA TRP A 238 -15.50 4.16 3.58
C TRP A 238 -15.35 5.10 2.39
N VAL A 239 -15.90 4.71 1.25
CA VAL A 239 -16.11 5.66 0.14
C VAL A 239 -17.34 6.54 0.44
N ALA A 240 -18.32 5.98 1.15
CA ALA A 240 -19.43 6.70 1.78
C ALA A 240 -19.64 6.17 3.21
N VAL A 241 -19.30 6.99 4.21
CA VAL A 241 -19.49 6.64 5.62
C VAL A 241 -20.98 6.55 5.96
N PRO A 242 -21.45 5.59 6.80
CA PRO A 242 -22.85 5.50 7.18
C PRO A 242 -23.43 6.82 7.70
N SER A 243 -24.71 7.10 7.43
CA SER A 243 -25.38 8.32 7.90
C SER A 243 -25.58 8.37 9.42
N ALA A 244 -25.48 7.22 10.11
CA ALA A 244 -25.56 7.14 11.57
C ALA A 244 -24.56 8.08 12.25
N LYS A 245 -25.04 8.83 13.25
CA LYS A 245 -24.24 9.77 14.05
C LYS A 245 -23.17 9.07 14.88
N ASN A 246 -23.53 7.90 15.44
CA ASN A 246 -22.65 7.08 16.26
C ASN A 246 -22.39 5.77 15.52
N MET A 247 -21.13 5.39 15.42
CA MET A 247 -20.72 4.12 14.83
C MET A 247 -19.48 3.57 15.53
N GLU A 248 -19.22 2.29 15.34
CA GLU A 248 -18.16 1.58 16.03
C GLU A 248 -17.47 0.60 15.10
N VAL A 249 -16.15 0.65 15.08
CA VAL A 249 -15.31 -0.35 14.41
C VAL A 249 -14.39 -1.03 15.42
N SER A 250 -14.06 -2.28 15.15
CA SER A 250 -13.19 -3.07 16.02
C SER A 250 -12.35 -4.07 15.24
N TYR A 251 -11.17 -4.36 15.79
CA TYR A 251 -10.24 -5.34 15.29
C TYR A 251 -9.54 -6.05 16.44
N LYS A 252 -9.01 -7.24 16.16
CA LYS A 252 -8.24 -8.05 17.10
C LYS A 252 -6.75 -7.84 16.84
N LEU A 253 -5.98 -7.58 17.88
CA LEU A 253 -4.53 -7.71 17.88
C LEU A 253 -4.15 -9.07 18.43
N THR A 254 -3.31 -9.81 17.73
CA THR A 254 -2.70 -11.06 18.21
C THR A 254 -1.19 -10.89 18.29
N ALA A 255 -0.60 -11.16 19.44
CA ALA A 255 0.84 -11.17 19.63
C ALA A 255 1.42 -12.46 19.03
N ASN A 256 2.23 -12.32 17.97
CA ASN A 256 2.89 -13.46 17.31
C ASN A 256 4.38 -13.45 17.59
N ASN A 257 5.00 -12.27 17.55
CA ASN A 257 6.44 -12.06 17.77
C ASN A 257 6.71 -10.82 18.65
N ALA A 258 5.71 -10.36 19.39
CA ALA A 258 5.86 -9.23 20.30
C ALA A 258 6.74 -9.62 21.50
N THR A 259 7.59 -8.71 21.98
CA THR A 259 8.36 -8.90 23.21
C THR A 259 7.58 -8.37 24.41
N THR A 260 7.85 -8.86 25.62
CA THR A 260 7.29 -8.26 26.84
C THR A 260 7.59 -6.76 26.89
N GLY A 261 6.57 -5.92 27.06
CA GLY A 261 6.75 -4.47 27.05
C GLY A 261 5.45 -3.67 26.98
N ASN A 262 5.61 -2.34 26.97
CA ASN A 262 4.53 -1.39 26.77
C ASN A 262 4.48 -0.96 25.31
N TYR A 263 3.27 -0.93 24.77
CA TYR A 263 2.98 -0.68 23.38
C TYR A 263 1.98 0.47 23.27
N THR A 264 2.06 1.22 22.16
CA THR A 264 1.19 2.37 21.91
C THR A 264 0.49 2.18 20.58
N LEU A 265 -0.83 2.32 20.57
CA LEU A 265 -1.61 2.53 19.36
C LEU A 265 -1.75 4.03 19.12
N SER A 266 -1.68 4.42 17.86
CA SER A 266 -1.96 5.79 17.40
C SER A 266 -2.77 5.72 16.12
N GLY A 267 -3.63 6.69 15.87
CA GLY A 267 -4.49 6.65 14.71
C GLY A 267 -4.97 8.00 14.23
N VAL A 268 -5.45 8.06 12.99
CA VAL A 268 -6.01 9.25 12.38
C VAL A 268 -7.32 8.91 11.68
N PHE A 269 -8.36 9.69 11.95
CA PHE A 269 -9.60 9.72 11.20
C PHE A 269 -9.50 10.84 10.16
N SER A 270 -9.60 10.51 8.87
CA SER A 270 -9.54 11.46 7.75
C SER A 270 -10.88 11.52 7.05
N TYR A 271 -11.36 12.71 6.71
CA TYR A 271 -12.63 12.91 6.00
C TYR A 271 -12.55 14.10 5.05
N MET A 272 -13.47 14.17 4.09
CA MET A 272 -13.54 15.29 3.17
C MET A 272 -14.51 16.36 3.69
N GLN A 273 -14.08 17.63 3.65
CA GLN A 273 -14.92 18.80 3.88
C GLN A 273 -14.84 19.70 2.65
N GLY A 274 -15.84 19.59 1.77
CA GLY A 274 -15.70 20.12 0.41
C GLY A 274 -14.60 19.40 -0.34
N GLU A 275 -13.64 20.14 -0.92
CA GLU A 275 -12.49 19.58 -1.63
C GLU A 275 -11.28 19.32 -0.71
N GLU A 276 -11.34 19.71 0.55
CA GLU A 276 -10.22 19.58 1.48
C GLU A 276 -10.28 18.28 2.29
N ASN A 277 -9.11 17.63 2.45
CA ASN A 277 -8.93 16.51 3.37
C ASN A 277 -8.68 17.03 4.79
N LYS A 278 -9.63 16.79 5.70
CA LYS A 278 -9.49 17.07 7.13
C LYS A 278 -9.07 15.82 7.89
N LYS A 279 -8.34 16.03 8.99
CA LYS A 279 -7.81 14.97 9.84
C LYS A 279 -8.15 15.24 11.30
N TYR A 280 -8.54 14.19 12.01
CA TYR A 280 -8.72 14.15 13.45
C TYR A 280 -7.76 13.08 14.00
N LEU A 281 -6.84 13.49 14.87
CA LEU A 281 -5.90 12.57 15.50
C LEU A 281 -6.59 11.90 16.69
N LEU A 282 -6.53 10.57 16.74
CA LEU A 282 -6.99 9.81 17.90
C LEU A 282 -5.94 9.92 19.00
N ASP A 283 -6.37 10.12 20.24
CA ASP A 283 -5.49 10.06 21.42
C ASP A 283 -4.74 8.74 21.44
N ASN A 284 -3.48 8.74 21.87
CA ASN A 284 -2.67 7.53 22.00
C ASN A 284 -3.20 6.60 23.10
N SER A 285 -3.17 5.30 22.86
CA SER A 285 -3.61 4.27 23.82
C SER A 285 -2.45 3.35 24.14
N LEU A 286 -2.11 3.27 25.42
CA LEU A 286 -1.06 2.41 25.94
C LEU A 286 -1.64 1.07 26.37
N PHE A 287 -0.95 -0.02 26.05
CA PHE A 287 -1.25 -1.35 26.57
C PHE A 287 0.04 -2.12 26.85
N THR A 288 -0.02 -3.10 27.75
CA THR A 288 1.14 -3.92 28.14
C THR A 288 0.95 -5.35 27.66
N TYR A 289 1.98 -5.91 27.04
CA TYR A 289 2.06 -7.33 26.70
C TYR A 289 3.14 -8.03 27.51
N LYS A 290 2.83 -9.25 27.96
CA LYS A 290 3.75 -10.13 28.70
C LYS A 290 3.87 -11.44 27.92
N ALA A 291 5.04 -11.67 27.33
CA ALA A 291 5.35 -12.92 26.67
C ALA A 291 5.33 -14.07 27.70
N PRO A 292 4.80 -15.25 27.34
CA PRO A 292 4.86 -16.42 28.21
C PRO A 292 6.32 -16.82 28.45
N GLU A 293 6.65 -17.16 29.70
CA GLU A 293 7.99 -17.65 30.06
C GLU A 293 8.26 -18.98 29.34
N VAL A 294 9.33 -19.02 28.54
CA VAL A 294 9.78 -20.24 27.87
C VAL A 294 10.40 -21.15 28.93
N ILE A 295 9.70 -22.24 29.28
CA ILE A 295 10.25 -23.30 30.15
C ILE A 295 11.26 -24.09 29.32
N THR A 296 12.54 -23.71 29.37
CA THR A 296 13.62 -24.52 28.83
C THR A 296 13.83 -25.75 29.72
N GLN A 297 13.29 -26.90 29.32
CA GLN A 297 13.70 -28.18 29.88
C GLN A 297 15.16 -28.46 29.50
N LYS A 298 15.98 -28.65 30.53
CA LYS A 298 17.40 -28.99 30.45
C LYS A 298 17.54 -30.40 29.86
N ILE A 299 17.99 -30.51 28.61
CA ILE A 299 18.34 -31.80 28.01
C ILE A 299 19.76 -32.13 28.49
N GLU A 300 19.88 -33.14 29.34
CA GLU A 300 21.15 -33.76 29.74
C GLU A 300 21.82 -34.41 28.51
N GLU A 301 23.12 -34.15 28.34
CA GLU A 301 23.96 -34.79 27.31
C GLU A 301 24.09 -36.31 27.56
N PRO A 302 24.09 -37.14 26.50
CA PRO A 302 24.26 -38.57 26.67
C PRO A 302 25.73 -38.91 26.94
N LYS A 303 25.94 -39.66 28.03
CA LYS A 303 27.16 -40.35 28.43
C LYS A 303 27.65 -41.27 27.29
N LYS A 304 28.87 -41.04 26.80
CA LYS A 304 29.53 -41.93 25.83
C LYS A 304 30.41 -42.95 26.56
N GLU A 305 30.19 -44.20 26.20
CA GLU A 305 30.72 -45.43 26.78
C GLU A 305 32.12 -45.79 26.22
N GLU A 306 32.87 -46.59 26.99
CA GLU A 306 34.28 -46.98 26.82
C GLU A 306 34.55 -47.86 25.59
N THR A 307 35.75 -47.73 24.99
CA THR A 307 36.47 -48.88 24.37
C THR A 307 37.99 -48.66 24.41
N ILE A 308 38.73 -49.76 24.41
CA ILE A 308 40.01 -50.07 25.07
C ILE A 308 41.24 -49.99 24.13
N LYS A 309 42.35 -49.48 24.69
CA LYS A 309 43.81 -49.71 24.48
C LYS A 309 44.42 -49.81 23.07
N GLU A 310 45.46 -49.00 22.86
CA GLU A 310 46.83 -49.45 22.56
C GLU A 310 47.87 -48.38 22.99
N GLU A 311 48.85 -48.79 23.81
CA GLU A 311 50.15 -48.13 24.10
C GLU A 311 51.23 -48.84 23.24
N PRO A 312 52.50 -48.39 23.11
CA PRO A 312 53.23 -47.36 23.88
C PRO A 312 53.93 -46.32 22.95
N VAL A 313 54.53 -45.22 23.40
CA VAL A 313 55.90 -45.15 23.98
C VAL A 313 56.16 -43.73 24.52
N LYS A 314 56.75 -43.72 25.72
CA LYS A 314 57.28 -42.62 26.51
C LYS A 314 58.17 -41.65 25.71
N THR A 315 58.04 -40.35 25.98
CA THR A 315 59.19 -39.55 26.45
C THR A 315 58.69 -38.44 27.38
N THR A 316 59.32 -38.40 28.54
CA THR A 316 59.09 -37.55 29.69
C THR A 316 59.96 -36.30 29.57
N VAL A 317 59.43 -35.09 29.77
CA VAL A 317 60.06 -34.04 30.61
C VAL A 317 58.95 -33.17 31.21
N LYS A 318 59.08 -32.98 32.51
CA LYS A 318 58.27 -32.21 33.45
C LYS A 318 59.06 -30.95 33.82
N GLU A 319 58.39 -29.80 33.95
CA GLU A 319 58.49 -28.83 35.08
C GLU A 319 57.85 -27.47 34.70
N GLU A 320 56.59 -27.30 35.13
CA GLU A 320 56.08 -26.35 36.17
C GLU A 320 56.73 -24.94 36.37
N PRO A 321 56.11 -24.03 37.14
CA PRO A 321 54.96 -23.14 36.83
C PRO A 321 55.36 -21.65 36.88
N THR A 322 54.53 -20.71 36.39
CA THR A 322 54.42 -19.41 37.08
C THR A 322 53.17 -18.61 36.73
N LYS A 323 52.53 -18.09 37.79
CA LYS A 323 51.48 -17.08 37.79
C LYS A 323 52.06 -15.66 37.65
N THR A 324 51.33 -14.84 36.90
CA THR A 324 51.02 -13.41 37.13
C THR A 324 52.15 -12.38 37.23
N LYS A 325 52.23 -11.49 36.22
CA LYS A 325 52.06 -10.03 36.46
C LYS A 325 51.74 -9.25 35.18
N GLU A 326 50.84 -8.30 35.35
CA GLU A 326 50.45 -7.26 34.41
C GLU A 326 51.63 -6.33 34.11
N GLU A 327 51.75 -5.89 32.85
CA GLU A 327 52.00 -4.49 32.54
C GLU A 327 51.48 -4.11 31.15
N GLN A 328 51.04 -2.87 31.06
CA GLN A 328 50.16 -2.29 30.04
C GLN A 328 50.85 -2.07 28.69
N ASN A 329 50.18 -2.40 27.57
CA ASN A 329 50.13 -1.50 26.42
C ASN A 329 48.96 -1.82 25.45
N SER A 330 48.11 -0.82 25.28
CA SER A 330 47.34 -0.49 24.06
C SER A 330 46.72 -1.63 23.24
N ARG A 331 45.46 -1.96 23.57
CA ARG A 331 44.46 -2.30 22.55
C ARG A 331 43.06 -1.97 23.04
N SER A 332 42.67 -0.70 22.90
CA SER A 332 41.27 -0.30 22.99
C SER A 332 40.54 -0.81 21.75
N THR A 333 40.04 -2.05 21.80
CA THR A 333 38.80 -2.39 21.09
C THR A 333 37.65 -2.14 22.04
N THR A 334 37.45 -0.87 22.39
CA THR A 334 36.12 -0.37 22.69
C THR A 334 35.33 -0.57 21.40
N SER A 335 34.66 -1.72 21.28
CA SER A 335 33.40 -1.74 20.57
C SER A 335 32.48 -0.81 21.36
N SER A 336 32.59 0.49 21.09
CA SER A 336 31.60 1.46 21.50
C SER A 336 30.37 1.17 20.65
N ILE A 337 29.66 0.11 20.99
CA ILE A 337 28.21 0.12 20.86
C ILE A 337 27.81 1.40 21.60
N PRO A 338 27.23 2.40 20.93
CA PRO A 338 26.69 3.51 21.67
C PRO A 338 25.69 2.90 22.66
N LEU A 339 25.91 3.15 23.96
CA LEU A 339 24.87 2.97 24.97
C LEU A 339 23.56 3.50 24.38
N PRO A 340 22.42 2.82 24.59
CA PRO A 340 21.16 3.24 24.01
C PRO A 340 20.84 4.66 24.49
N ASP A 341 21.16 5.63 23.65
CA ASP A 341 20.65 6.98 23.78
C ASP A 341 19.13 6.84 23.72
N LYS A 342 18.45 7.37 24.74
CA LYS A 342 16.99 7.49 24.81
C LYS A 342 16.45 8.49 23.77
N SER A 343 16.92 8.46 22.54
CA SER A 343 16.58 9.47 21.55
C SER A 343 16.89 9.02 20.13
N VAL A 344 16.04 9.47 19.22
CA VAL A 344 16.21 9.40 17.76
C VAL A 344 17.61 9.82 17.32
N LYS A 345 18.18 9.05 16.39
CA LYS A 345 19.43 9.36 15.67
C LYS A 345 19.19 9.37 14.17
N TYR A 346 19.80 10.33 13.49
CA TYR A 346 19.79 10.46 12.04
C TYR A 346 21.16 10.12 11.46
N ARG A 347 21.19 9.46 10.31
CA ARG A 347 22.41 9.18 9.54
C ARG A 347 22.19 9.53 8.08
N VAL A 348 23.25 9.70 7.31
CA VAL A 348 23.17 9.92 5.86
C VAL A 348 23.55 8.61 5.16
N GLN A 349 22.63 8.04 4.39
CA GLN A 349 22.93 6.89 3.54
C GLN A 349 23.54 7.36 2.24
N ILE A 350 24.70 6.82 1.89
CA ILE A 350 25.52 7.26 0.76
C ILE A 350 25.62 6.21 -0.35
N ALA A 351 25.30 4.96 -0.05
CA ALA A 351 25.25 3.87 -1.04
C ALA A 351 24.42 2.69 -0.51
N ALA A 352 23.86 1.93 -1.45
CA ALA A 352 23.37 0.58 -1.21
C ALA A 352 23.81 -0.31 -2.38
N THR A 353 24.41 -1.45 -2.10
CA THR A 353 24.84 -2.42 -3.13
C THR A 353 24.73 -3.86 -2.63
N HIS A 354 24.47 -4.79 -3.54
CA HIS A 354 24.56 -6.23 -3.23
C HIS A 354 26.00 -6.70 -3.07
N GLN A 355 26.98 -5.93 -3.58
CA GLN A 355 28.39 -6.27 -3.48
C GLN A 355 28.99 -5.81 -2.14
N ASN A 356 29.92 -6.60 -1.62
CA ASN A 356 30.69 -6.23 -0.45
C ASN A 356 31.82 -5.26 -0.86
N ILE A 357 31.60 -3.97 -0.61
CA ILE A 357 32.57 -2.91 -0.91
C ILE A 357 33.31 -2.53 0.37
N SER A 358 34.65 -2.40 0.33
CA SER A 358 35.45 -1.98 1.48
C SER A 358 35.38 -0.47 1.71
N ASP A 359 35.59 -0.04 2.96
CA ASP A 359 35.52 1.38 3.34
C ASP A 359 36.54 2.24 2.56
N ASN A 360 37.71 1.66 2.22
CA ASN A 360 38.73 2.30 1.39
C ASN A 360 38.23 2.68 0.00
N HIS A 361 37.23 1.97 -0.53
CA HIS A 361 36.62 2.31 -1.82
C HIS A 361 36.01 3.72 -1.79
N PHE A 362 35.34 4.08 -0.70
CA PHE A 362 34.68 5.38 -0.58
C PHE A 362 35.68 6.52 -0.43
N LYS A 363 36.77 6.29 0.29
CA LYS A 363 37.88 7.24 0.42
C LYS A 363 38.57 7.49 -0.91
N ASN A 364 38.87 6.43 -1.67
CA ASN A 364 39.62 6.54 -2.93
C ASN A 364 38.75 7.05 -4.09
N LYS A 365 37.49 6.60 -4.18
CA LYS A 365 36.60 6.94 -5.30
C LYS A 365 35.84 8.26 -5.12
N TYR A 366 35.40 8.54 -3.89
CA TYR A 366 34.54 9.68 -3.59
C TYR A 366 35.24 10.72 -2.71
N SER A 367 36.51 10.52 -2.34
CA SER A 367 37.26 11.41 -1.44
C SER A 367 36.56 11.62 -0.08
N LEU A 368 35.76 10.63 0.34
CA LEU A 368 34.97 10.69 1.57
C LEU A 368 35.80 10.11 2.73
N ASN A 369 36.13 10.96 3.71
CA ASN A 369 36.93 10.58 4.88
C ASN A 369 36.08 10.27 6.13
N ASP A 370 34.76 10.37 6.03
CA ASP A 370 33.85 10.05 7.14
C ASP A 370 33.92 8.57 7.52
N LYS A 371 33.73 8.27 8.81
CA LYS A 371 33.57 6.89 9.28
C LYS A 371 32.28 6.30 8.72
N ILE A 372 32.40 5.13 8.08
CA ILE A 372 31.28 4.45 7.43
C ILE A 372 30.74 3.37 8.35
N ALA A 373 29.42 3.38 8.55
CA ALA A 373 28.68 2.31 9.19
C ALA A 373 27.99 1.47 8.11
N ARG A 374 28.07 0.14 8.26
CA ARG A 374 27.45 -0.82 7.33
C ARG A 374 26.31 -1.56 8.00
N GLU A 375 25.21 -1.69 7.28
CA GLU A 375 24.03 -2.45 7.69
C GLU A 375 23.60 -3.39 6.56
N MET A 376 23.25 -4.64 6.90
CA MET A 376 22.70 -5.60 5.94
C MET A 376 21.18 -5.62 6.07
N HIS A 377 20.47 -5.47 4.96
CA HIS A 377 19.01 -5.52 4.94
C HIS A 377 18.50 -6.08 3.61
N GLU A 378 17.79 -7.21 3.65
CA GLU A 378 17.21 -7.85 2.45
C GLU A 378 18.23 -8.05 1.32
N GLY A 379 19.43 -8.51 1.68
CA GLY A 379 20.53 -8.76 0.74
C GLY A 379 21.31 -7.51 0.31
N TRP A 380 20.90 -6.30 0.71
CA TRP A 380 21.62 -5.06 0.42
C TRP A 380 22.59 -4.70 1.54
N ASN A 381 23.85 -4.43 1.17
CA ASN A 381 24.80 -3.73 2.03
C ASN A 381 24.51 -2.22 1.92
N LYS A 382 23.95 -1.65 2.99
CA LYS A 382 23.68 -0.22 3.12
C LYS A 382 24.85 0.45 3.84
N PHE A 383 25.32 1.55 3.28
CA PHE A 383 26.44 2.32 3.83
C PHE A 383 25.94 3.69 4.28
N THR A 384 26.16 4.00 5.55
CA THR A 384 25.73 5.25 6.17
C THR A 384 26.89 5.95 6.86
N ILE A 385 26.80 7.26 6.99
CA ILE A 385 27.78 8.09 7.70
C ILE A 385 27.10 8.97 8.74
N GLY A 386 27.87 9.38 9.73
CA GLY A 386 27.42 10.27 10.79
C GLY A 386 26.53 9.59 11.84
N GLY A 387 25.78 10.40 12.56
CA GLY A 387 25.02 9.98 13.74
C GLY A 387 24.56 11.21 14.52
N TYR A 388 23.56 11.90 13.99
CA TYR A 388 23.09 13.21 14.43
C TYR A 388 21.86 13.05 15.31
N THR A 389 21.71 13.89 16.33
CA THR A 389 20.47 13.92 17.15
C THR A 389 19.41 14.81 16.52
N THR A 390 19.79 15.72 15.62
CA THR A 390 18.84 16.55 14.89
C THR A 390 18.77 16.25 13.39
N TYR A 391 17.57 16.37 12.83
CA TYR A 391 17.34 16.20 11.40
C TYR A 391 18.09 17.25 10.59
N LYS A 392 18.13 18.50 11.06
CA LYS A 392 18.83 19.60 10.39
C LYS A 392 20.31 19.27 10.17
N GLU A 393 21.00 18.76 11.18
CA GLU A 393 22.42 18.40 11.06
C GLU A 393 22.66 17.28 10.05
N ALA A 394 21.80 16.26 10.05
CA ALA A 394 21.88 15.16 9.07
C ALA A 394 21.61 15.65 7.64
N ARG A 395 20.62 16.53 7.48
CA ARG A 395 20.28 17.18 6.21
C ARG A 395 21.44 18.06 5.72
N ASP A 396 22.03 18.86 6.59
CA ASP A 396 23.16 19.73 6.28
C ASP A 396 24.39 18.89 5.87
N LYS A 397 24.66 17.79 6.58
CA LYS A 397 25.71 16.85 6.18
C LYS A 397 25.43 16.24 4.80
N ARG A 398 24.19 15.84 4.52
CA ARG A 398 23.79 15.31 3.21
C ARG A 398 24.05 16.33 2.09
N ASN A 399 23.79 17.61 2.34
CA ASN A 399 24.10 18.68 1.37
C ASN A 399 25.62 18.85 1.18
N VAL A 400 26.43 18.73 2.24
CA VAL A 400 27.90 18.70 2.13
C VAL A 400 28.37 17.51 1.29
N VAL A 401 27.77 16.33 1.47
CA VAL A 401 28.06 15.14 0.66
C VAL A 401 27.80 15.42 -0.82
N TRP A 402 26.66 16.03 -1.15
CA TRP A 402 26.30 16.39 -2.51
C TRP A 402 27.23 17.43 -3.15
N ASN A 403 27.67 18.43 -2.38
CA ASN A 403 28.44 19.56 -2.92
C ASN A 403 29.95 19.26 -3.03
N ASN A 404 30.49 18.43 -2.14
CA ASN A 404 31.93 18.23 -2.02
C ASN A 404 32.40 16.86 -2.53
N HIS A 405 31.48 15.94 -2.84
CA HIS A 405 31.79 14.59 -3.28
C HIS A 405 30.93 14.23 -4.51
N LYS A 406 31.35 13.21 -5.26
CA LYS A 406 30.62 12.73 -6.45
C LYS A 406 29.38 11.88 -6.12
N ILE A 407 28.83 12.02 -4.91
CA ILE A 407 27.68 11.25 -4.42
C ILE A 407 26.49 12.19 -4.43
N THR A 408 25.60 12.07 -5.42
CA THR A 408 24.48 13.01 -5.63
C THR A 408 23.12 12.45 -5.20
N ASP A 409 23.06 11.17 -4.85
CA ASP A 409 21.85 10.42 -4.49
C ASP A 409 21.76 10.10 -2.99
N ALA A 410 22.67 10.65 -2.18
CA ALA A 410 22.65 10.46 -0.73
C ALA A 410 21.38 11.03 -0.08
N PHE A 411 20.84 10.35 0.93
CA PHE A 411 19.63 10.77 1.64
C PHE A 411 19.70 10.55 3.15
N VAL A 412 18.87 11.29 3.89
CA VAL A 412 18.81 11.19 5.36
C VAL A 412 17.96 9.99 5.78
N THR A 413 18.42 9.34 6.83
CA THR A 413 17.85 8.13 7.40
C THR A 413 17.74 8.28 8.90
N ALA A 414 16.81 7.58 9.53
CA ALA A 414 16.56 7.74 10.95
C ALA A 414 16.44 6.41 11.70
N TYR A 415 16.80 6.47 12.97
CA TYR A 415 16.85 5.33 13.87
C TYR A 415 16.31 5.75 15.22
N ASN A 416 15.47 4.93 15.82
CA ASN A 416 15.03 5.11 17.20
C ASN A 416 15.49 3.89 18.00
N ASN A 417 16.26 4.11 19.07
CA ASN A 417 16.88 3.03 19.86
C ASN A 417 17.64 2.00 19.01
N GLY A 418 18.34 2.46 17.96
CA GLY A 418 19.11 1.61 17.05
C GLY A 418 18.29 0.88 15.98
N VAL A 419 16.95 0.93 16.03
CA VAL A 419 16.07 0.36 15.02
C VAL A 419 15.76 1.40 13.95
N ARG A 420 15.82 1.02 12.67
CA ARG A 420 15.52 1.89 11.53
C ARG A 420 14.04 2.32 11.58
N VAL A 421 13.78 3.60 11.44
CA VAL A 421 12.43 4.21 11.35
C VAL A 421 12.40 5.17 10.16
N THR A 422 11.20 5.58 9.74
CA THR A 422 11.06 6.64 8.74
C THR A 422 11.55 7.98 9.31
N VAL A 423 12.02 8.87 8.44
CA VAL A 423 12.44 10.22 8.85
C VAL A 423 11.27 11.00 9.46
N GLN A 424 10.06 10.79 8.94
CA GLN A 424 8.85 11.44 9.45
C GLN A 424 8.54 10.97 10.88
N GLU A 425 8.59 9.67 11.17
CA GLU A 425 8.41 9.14 12.53
C GLU A 425 9.47 9.69 13.49
N ALA A 426 10.72 9.71 13.06
CA ALA A 426 11.82 10.26 13.84
C ALA A 426 11.65 11.75 14.18
N LEU A 427 11.17 12.54 13.22
CA LEU A 427 10.85 13.97 13.44
C LEU A 427 9.72 14.12 14.46
N MET A 428 8.71 13.27 14.42
CA MET A 428 7.62 13.28 15.39
C MET A 428 8.09 12.89 16.80
N ILE A 429 8.88 11.81 16.93
CA ILE A 429 9.41 11.34 18.22
C ILE A 429 10.33 12.37 18.86
N SER A 430 11.14 13.05 18.04
CA SER A 430 12.07 14.06 18.52
C SER A 430 11.49 15.47 18.58
N ASN A 431 10.22 15.65 18.21
CA ASN A 431 9.54 16.94 18.07
C ASN A 431 10.32 17.96 17.22
N GLN A 432 10.92 17.47 16.13
CA GLN A 432 11.70 18.26 15.18
C GLN A 432 10.89 18.54 13.91
N LYS A 433 11.22 19.64 13.23
CA LYS A 433 10.55 20.01 11.98
C LYS A 433 11.31 19.47 10.77
N TRP A 434 10.54 19.10 9.75
CA TRP A 434 11.10 18.87 8.42
C TRP A 434 11.64 20.19 7.86
N ILE A 435 12.83 20.14 7.29
CA ILE A 435 13.48 21.28 6.64
C ILE A 435 13.99 20.78 5.29
N GLN A 436 13.56 21.44 4.21
CA GLN A 436 13.88 21.05 2.84
C GLN A 436 15.37 21.12 2.54
#